data_AF-A0A7K2N2S4-F1
#
_entry.id   AF-A0A7K2N2S4-F1
#
_cell.length_a   1.000
_cell.length_b   1.000
_cell.length_c   1.000
_cell.angle_alpha   90.00
_cell.angle_beta   90.00
_cell.angle_gamma   90.00
#
_symmetry.space_group_name_H-M   'P 1'
#
loop_
_entity.id
_entity.type
_entity.pdbx_description
1 polymer ?
#
loop_
_entity_poly.entity_id
_entity_poly.type
_entity_poly.pdbx_seq_one_letter_code
_entity_poly.pdbx_strand_id
1 'polypeptide(L)' 'MTTIEETVQLAVPVRTAYDQWTQFKTFPRFMTSVVKVEQVRPSITHWTVGLGPARHEFATEIVEQQP' A
#
# COMPACT_ATOMS: atom_id res chain seq x y z
N MET A 1 5.73 5.84 19.15
CA MET A 1 5.49 5.38 17.77
C MET A 1 5.97 3.96 17.68
N THR A 2 5.16 3.06 17.13
CA THR A 2 5.55 1.68 16.88
C THR A 2 5.97 1.58 15.43
N THR A 3 7.18 1.12 15.16
CA THR A 3 7.66 0.86 13.80
C THR A 3 7.41 -0.61 13.48
N ILE A 4 6.87 -0.88 12.30
CA ILE A 4 6.69 -2.23 11.77
C ILE A 4 7.55 -2.33 10.52
N GLU A 5 8.36 -3.37 10.43
CA GLU A 5 9.22 -3.66 9.28
C GLU A 5 8.98 -5.11 8.83
N GLU A 6 8.79 -5.31 7.55
CA GLU A 6 8.57 -6.62 6.93
C GLU A 6 9.42 -6.73 5.65
N THR A 7 10.02 -7.89 5.41
CA THR A 7 10.86 -8.14 4.24
C THR A 7 10.38 -9.37 3.50
N VAL A 8 10.26 -9.26 2.17
CA VAL A 8 9.88 -10.37 1.28
C VAL A 8 10.88 -10.42 0.11
N GLN A 9 11.38 -11.61 -0.21
CA GLN A 9 12.28 -11.81 -1.36
C GLN A 9 11.47 -12.18 -2.61
N LEU A 10 11.72 -11.46 -3.71
CA LEU A 10 11.04 -11.67 -4.99
C LEU A 10 12.08 -11.96 -6.09
N ALA A 11 11.88 -13.04 -6.85
CA ALA A 11 12.75 -13.45 -7.95
C ALA A 11 12.41 -12.73 -9.27
N VAL A 12 12.28 -11.40 -9.24
CA VAL A 12 11.96 -10.56 -10.39
C VAL A 12 12.86 -9.32 -10.41
N PRO A 13 13.05 -8.66 -11.57
CA PRO A 13 13.78 -7.38 -11.61
C PRO A 13 13.16 -6.35 -10.66
N VAL A 14 14.00 -5.51 -10.04
CA VAL A 14 13.55 -4.50 -9.06
C VAL A 14 12.44 -3.61 -9.60
N ARG A 15 12.56 -3.19 -10.87
CA ARG A 15 11.56 -2.35 -11.52
C ARG A 15 10.20 -3.05 -11.64
N THR A 16 10.19 -4.35 -11.91
CA THR A 16 8.96 -5.15 -11.98
C THR A 16 8.25 -5.20 -10.62
N ALA A 17 9.00 -5.43 -9.54
CA ALA A 17 8.44 -5.41 -8.19
C ALA A 17 7.91 -4.01 -7.83
N TYR A 18 8.70 -2.98 -8.13
CA TYR A 18 8.37 -1.59 -7.83
C TYR A 18 7.12 -1.10 -8.57
N ASP A 19 7.02 -1.36 -9.88
CA ASP A 19 5.88 -0.93 -10.69
C ASP A 19 4.58 -1.59 -10.19
N GLN A 20 4.64 -2.85 -9.75
CA GLN A 20 3.49 -3.52 -9.12
C GLN A 20 3.16 -2.98 -7.73
N TRP A 21 4.18 -2.76 -6.89
CA TRP A 21 4.01 -2.23 -5.53
C TRP A 21 3.41 -0.82 -5.50
N THR A 22 3.65 -0.03 -6.55
CA THR A 22 3.10 1.31 -6.69
C THR A 22 1.68 1.33 -7.30
N GLN A 23 1.12 0.17 -7.67
CA GLN A 23 -0.30 0.04 -8.02
C GLN A 23 -1.19 -0.04 -6.76
N PHE A 24 -1.25 1.03 -5.97
CA PHE A 24 -1.90 1.05 -4.65
C PHE A 24 -3.34 0.50 -4.63
N LYS A 25 -4.13 0.75 -5.69
CA LYS A 25 -5.51 0.25 -5.83
C LYS A 25 -5.61 -1.28 -5.88
N THR A 26 -4.51 -1.99 -6.10
CA THR A 26 -4.47 -3.45 -6.18
C THR A 26 -4.24 -4.12 -4.83
N PHE A 27 -3.88 -3.36 -3.79
CA PHE A 27 -3.55 -3.89 -2.46
C PHE A 27 -4.65 -4.74 -1.83
N PRO A 28 -5.96 -4.40 -1.96
CA PRO A 28 -7.03 -5.25 -1.44
C PRO A 28 -7.03 -6.68 -2.01
N ARG A 29 -6.35 -6.94 -3.14
CA ARG A 29 -6.28 -8.27 -3.75
C ARG A 29 -5.33 -9.22 -3.03
N PHE A 30 -4.33 -8.70 -2.31
CA PHE A 30 -3.26 -9.51 -1.73
C PHE A 30 -2.93 -9.17 -0.27
N MET A 31 -3.40 -8.04 0.27
CA MET A 31 -3.31 -7.71 1.69
C MET A 31 -4.69 -7.73 2.34
N THR A 32 -4.99 -8.78 3.12
CA THR A 32 -6.30 -9.01 3.74
C THR A 32 -6.77 -7.87 4.65
N SER A 33 -5.85 -7.15 5.28
CA SER A 33 -6.17 -6.00 6.14
C SER A 33 -6.54 -4.74 5.35
N VAL A 34 -6.29 -4.69 4.05
CA VAL A 34 -6.58 -3.54 3.20
C VAL A 34 -7.94 -3.75 2.55
N VAL A 35 -8.92 -2.93 2.92
CA VAL A 35 -10.29 -3.02 2.41
C VAL A 35 -10.45 -2.26 1.10
N LYS A 36 -9.88 -1.05 1.03
CA LYS A 36 -9.99 -0.17 -0.15
C LYS A 36 -8.80 0.78 -0.19
N VAL A 37 -8.33 1.07 -1.41
CA VAL A 37 -7.40 2.18 -1.65
C VAL A 37 -7.91 3.03 -2.80
N GLU A 38 -8.02 4.34 -2.57
CA GLU A 38 -8.41 5.32 -3.56
C GLU A 38 -7.25 6.26 -3.84
N GLN A 39 -6.95 6.51 -5.11
CA GLN A 39 -5.95 7.51 -5.49
C GLN A 39 -6.70 8.79 -5.87
N VAL A 40 -6.62 9.78 -4.99
CA VAL A 40 -7.38 11.03 -5.08
C VAL A 40 -6.63 12.06 -5.93
N ARG A 41 -5.30 12.01 -5.88
CA ARG A 41 -4.35 12.80 -6.69
C ARG A 41 -3.12 11.94 -6.99
N PRO A 42 -2.20 12.35 -7.88
CA PRO A 42 -1.01 11.56 -8.19
C PRO A 42 -0.23 11.11 -6.95
N SER A 43 -0.01 11.99 -5.97
CA SER A 43 0.71 11.70 -4.72
C SER A 43 -0.17 11.44 -3.50
N ILE A 44 -1.50 11.56 -3.60
CA ILE A 44 -2.40 11.41 -2.44
C ILE A 44 -3.28 10.19 -2.60
N THR A 45 -3.24 9.30 -1.62
CA THR A 45 -4.11 8.13 -1.55
C THR A 45 -4.91 8.09 -0.25
N HIS A 46 -6.13 7.57 -0.30
CA HIS A 46 -6.98 7.33 0.85
C HIS A 46 -7.10 5.82 1.06
N TRP A 47 -6.69 5.37 2.24
CA TRP A 47 -6.71 3.98 2.64
C TRP A 47 -7.87 3.72 3.60
N THR A 48 -8.55 2.61 3.36
CA THR A 48 -9.42 1.96 4.34
C THR A 48 -8.79 0.63 4.72
N VAL A 49 -8.41 0.48 5.98
CA VAL A 49 -7.87 -0.76 6.52
C VAL A 49 -8.78 -1.29 7.62
N GLY A 50 -8.83 -2.60 7.77
CA GLY A 50 -9.62 -3.23 8.81
C GLY A 50 -9.41 -4.73 8.90
N LEU A 51 -9.59 -5.27 10.10
CA LEU A 51 -9.57 -6.69 10.38
C LEU A 51 -10.63 -6.98 11.44
N GLY A 52 -11.63 -7.81 11.10
CA GLY A 52 -12.78 -8.06 11.96
C GLY A 52 -13.58 -6.76 12.22
N PRO A 53 -13.90 -6.42 13.48
CA PRO A 53 -14.68 -5.22 13.81
C PRO A 53 -13.87 -3.92 13.72
N ALA A 54 -12.53 -3.99 13.65
CA ALA A 54 -11.68 -2.81 13.59
C ALA A 54 -11.65 -2.26 12.16
N ARG A 55 -11.86 -0.94 12.01
CA ARG A 55 -11.78 -0.22 10.75
C ARG A 55 -11.21 1.18 10.94
N HIS A 56 -10.24 1.54 10.10
CA HIS A 56 -9.59 2.84 10.11
C HIS A 56 -9.46 3.39 8.69
N GLU A 57 -9.63 4.70 8.58
CA GLU A 57 -9.56 5.44 7.33
C GLU A 57 -8.57 6.59 7.49
N PHE A 58 -7.66 6.74 6.53
CA PHE A 58 -6.62 7.77 6.57
C PHE A 58 -6.10 8.13 5.17
N ALA A 59 -5.77 9.41 5.00
CA ALA A 59 -5.04 9.88 3.82
C ALA A 59 -3.54 9.69 4.01
N THR A 60 -2.85 9.38 2.91
CA THR A 60 -1.39 9.32 2.86
C THR A 60 -0.88 10.14 1.69
N GLU A 61 0.31 10.72 1.89
CA GLU A 61 1.05 11.44 0.88
C GLU A 61 2.31 10.65 0.52
N ILE A 62 2.54 10.45 -0.77
CA ILE A 62 3.75 9.86 -1.32
C ILE A 62 4.80 10.96 -1.37
N VAL A 63 5.77 10.88 -0.46
CA VAL A 63 6.86 11.86 -0.35
C VAL A 63 8.03 11.57 -1.30
N GLU A 64 8.27 10.28 -1.59
CA GLU A 64 9.35 9.83 -2.46
C GLU A 64 8.95 8.53 -3.19
N GLN A 65 9.42 8.39 -4.43
CA GLN A 65 9.19 7.23 -5.26
C GLN A 65 10.40 6.99 -6.17
N GLN A 66 11.25 6.02 -5.82
CA GLN A 66 12.37 5.56 -6.64
C GLN A 66 12.44 4.02 -6.61
N PRO A 67 12.58 3.34 -7.77
CA PRO A 67 12.87 1.90 -7.81
C PRO A 67 14.28 1.56 -7.31
#